data_AF-A0A3D9BU29-F1
#
_entry.id   AF-A0A3D9BU29-F1
#
_cell.length_a   1.000
_cell.length_b   1.000
_cell.length_c   1.000
_cell.angle_alpha   90.00
_cell.angle_beta   90.00
_cell.angle_gamma   90.00
#
_symmetry.space_group_name_H-M   'P 1'
#
loop_
_entity.id
_entity.type
_entity.pdbx_description
1 polymer ?
#
loop_
_entity_poly.entity_id
_entity_poly.type
_entity_poly.pdbx_seq_one_letter_code
_entity_poly.pdbx_strand_id
1 'polypeptide(L)'
;MKTYTTTQGQEFTIDYASAITAGYGHQKITASVVSENGDKRDFNAKTNNMPDFDDATDLEGQEKYEALFDLVDYSLDSEISEWLYELDNSED
;
A
#
# COMPACT_ATOMS: atom_id res chain seq x y z
N MET A 1 1.90 12.59 5.89
CA MET A 1 2.06 11.15 5.66
C MET A 1 1.33 10.45 6.78
N LYS A 2 0.26 9.74 6.43
CA LYS A 2 -0.50 8.86 7.33
C LYS A 2 0.35 7.65 7.71
N THR A 3 0.32 7.29 9.00
CA THR A 3 0.88 6.03 9.50
C THR A 3 -0.20 4.96 9.43
N TYR A 4 0.17 3.80 8.93
CA TYR A 4 -0.64 2.60 8.87
C TYR A 4 -0.08 1.57 9.85
N THR A 5 -0.96 0.71 10.35
CA THR A 5 -0.60 -0.35 11.28
C THR A 5 -1.11 -1.65 10.72
N THR A 6 -0.23 -2.65 10.57
CA THR A 6 -0.63 -3.99 10.15
C THR A 6 -1.50 -4.66 11.22
N THR A 7 -2.18 -5.74 10.88
CA THR A 7 -2.93 -6.56 11.85
C THR A 7 -2.06 -7.14 12.98
N GLN A 8 -0.74 -7.22 12.78
CA GLN A 8 0.22 -7.64 13.81
C GLN A 8 0.78 -6.47 14.64
N GLY A 9 0.33 -5.24 14.40
CA GLY A 9 0.71 -4.07 15.19
C GLY A 9 1.98 -3.37 14.71
N GLN A 10 2.46 -3.65 13.49
CA GLN A 10 3.68 -3.05 12.94
C GLN A 10 3.34 -1.78 12.17
N GLU A 11 4.07 -0.70 12.44
CA GLU A 11 3.81 0.62 11.84
C GLU A 11 4.59 0.82 10.54
N PHE A 12 3.97 1.49 9.58
CA PHE A 12 4.59 1.85 8.30
C PHE A 12 3.93 3.09 7.68
N THR A 13 4.56 3.66 6.66
CA THR A 13 4.01 4.79 5.90
C THR A 13 4.03 4.52 4.39
N ILE A 14 3.20 5.24 3.64
CA ILE A 14 3.17 5.18 2.18
C ILE A 14 3.94 6.37 1.62
N ASP A 15 5.03 6.08 0.90
CA ASP A 15 5.80 7.07 0.16
C ASP A 15 5.14 7.41 -1.18
N TYR A 16 4.61 6.39 -1.85
CA TYR A 16 4.04 6.51 -3.18
C TYR A 16 3.02 5.42 -3.45
N ALA A 17 1.97 5.71 -4.21
CA ALA A 17 1.13 4.69 -4.80
C ALA A 17 0.71 5.06 -6.21
N SER A 18 0.55 4.05 -7.07
CA SER A 18 0.11 4.22 -8.45
C SER A 18 -0.77 3.10 -8.88
N ALA A 19 -1.59 3.36 -9.88
CA ALA A 19 -2.43 2.35 -10.47
C ALA A 19 -2.19 2.22 -11.97
N ILE A 20 -2.25 0.98 -12.44
CA ILE A 20 -2.23 0.65 -13.86
C ILE A 20 -3.43 -0.24 -14.19
N THR A 21 -4.04 0.00 -15.35
CA THR A 21 -5.14 -0.83 -15.83
C THR A 21 -4.65 -2.26 -16.08
N ALA A 22 -5.26 -3.23 -15.38
CA ALA A 22 -4.90 -4.65 -15.45
C ALA A 22 -5.80 -5.48 -16.39
N GLY A 23 -6.61 -4.81 -17.22
CA GLY A 23 -7.58 -5.42 -18.12
C GLY A 23 -8.87 -5.89 -17.43
N TYR A 24 -9.94 -6.11 -18.20
CA TYR A 24 -11.25 -6.61 -17.73
C TYR A 24 -11.85 -5.85 -16.53
N GLY A 25 -11.59 -4.54 -16.42
CA GLY A 25 -12.13 -3.71 -15.33
C GLY A 25 -11.39 -3.83 -13.99
N HIS A 26 -10.24 -4.50 -13.95
CA HIS A 26 -9.39 -4.53 -12.77
C HIS A 26 -8.29 -3.46 -12.86
N GLN A 27 -8.02 -2.84 -11.72
CA GLN A 27 -6.89 -1.92 -11.54
C GLN A 27 -5.86 -2.61 -10.68
N LYS A 28 -4.60 -2.59 -11.12
CA LYS A 28 -3.46 -3.02 -10.31
C LYS A 28 -2.89 -1.79 -9.62
N ILE A 29 -2.88 -1.80 -8.30
CA ILE A 29 -2.28 -0.76 -7.48
C ILE A 29 -0.91 -1.25 -7.03
N THR A 30 0.10 -0.42 -7.22
CA THR A 30 1.45 -0.61 -6.70
C THR A 30 1.69 0.48 -5.64
N ALA A 31 1.98 0.08 -4.42
CA ALA A 31 2.25 0.96 -3.30
C ALA A 31 3.66 0.74 -2.77
N SER A 32 4.36 1.83 -2.51
CA SER A 32 5.70 1.85 -1.94
C SER A 32 5.59 2.14 -0.46
N VAL A 33 5.90 1.12 0.34
CA VAL A 33 5.79 1.15 1.80
C VAL A 33 7.16 1.43 2.39
N VAL A 34 7.20 2.28 3.41
CA VAL A 34 8.40 2.62 4.19
C VAL A 34 8.19 2.18 5.65
N SER A 35 9.10 1.34 6.14
CA SER A 35 9.14 0.90 7.55
C SER A 35 9.57 2.05 8.47
N GLU A 36 9.39 1.91 9.78
CA GLU A 36 9.88 2.89 10.75
C GLU A 36 11.40 3.11 10.70
N ASN A 37 12.16 2.09 10.29
CA ASN A 37 13.62 2.16 10.14
C ASN A 37 14.06 2.81 8.82
N GLY A 38 13.11 3.16 7.94
CA GLY A 38 13.38 3.80 6.65
C GLY A 38 13.60 2.82 5.49
N ASP A 39 13.47 1.50 5.74
CA ASP A 39 13.49 0.50 4.68
C ASP A 39 12.26 0.62 3.79
N LYS A 40 12.46 0.47 2.49
CA LYS A 40 11.41 0.68 1.50
C LYS A 40 11.20 -0.55 0.64
N ARG A 41 9.95 -0.93 0.44
CA ARG A 41 9.56 -2.05 -0.43
C ARG A 41 8.27 -1.77 -1.17
N ASP A 42 8.24 -2.20 -2.42
CA ASP A 42 7.05 -2.07 -3.28
C ASP A 42 6.18 -3.31 -3.18
N PHE A 43 4.88 -3.07 -2.97
CA PHE A 43 3.83 -4.07 -2.92
C PHE A 43 2.81 -3.80 -4.01
N ASN A 44 2.09 -4.84 -4.44
CA ASN A 44 1.09 -4.66 -5.48
C ASN A 44 -0.09 -5.61 -5.31
N ALA A 45 -1.29 -5.07 -5.49
CA ALA A 45 -2.54 -5.80 -5.39
C ALA A 45 -3.52 -5.34 -6.47
N LYS A 46 -4.58 -6.10 -6.68
CA LYS A 46 -5.63 -5.77 -7.63
C LYS A 46 -6.88 -5.35 -6.89
N THR A 47 -7.51 -4.28 -7.36
CA THR A 47 -8.85 -3.89 -6.92
C THR A 47 -9.82 -3.95 -8.10
N ASN A 48 -11.08 -4.27 -7.80
CA ASN A 48 -12.22 -4.15 -8.69
C ASN A 48 -13.18 -3.04 -8.24
N ASN A 49 -12.81 -2.27 -7.22
CA ASN A 49 -13.64 -1.21 -6.68
C ASN A 49 -13.50 0.07 -7.52
N MET A 50 -14.15 0.09 -8.69
CA MET A 50 -14.12 1.22 -9.62
C MET A 50 -14.63 2.56 -9.04
N PRO A 51 -15.71 2.65 -8.25
CA PRO A 51 -16.16 3.95 -7.74
C PRO A 51 -15.12 4.60 -6.82
N ASP A 52 -14.65 3.88 -5.79
CA ASP A 52 -13.60 4.41 -4.91
C ASP A 52 -12.26 4.64 -5.65
N PHE A 53 -12.03 3.91 -6.75
CA PHE A 53 -10.90 4.17 -7.64
C PHE A 53 -11.02 5.51 -8.39
N ASP A 54 -12.18 5.81 -8.96
CA ASP A 54 -12.44 7.09 -9.63
C ASP A 54 -12.21 8.26 -8.64
N ASP A 55 -12.78 8.17 -7.43
CA ASP A 55 -12.56 9.14 -6.35
C ASP A 55 -11.07 9.28 -6.00
N ALA A 56 -10.35 8.17 -5.82
CA ALA A 56 -8.92 8.19 -5.54
C ALA A 56 -8.10 8.81 -6.68
N THR A 57 -8.51 8.63 -7.93
CA THR A 57 -7.80 9.19 -9.09
C THR A 57 -8.03 10.68 -9.31
N ASP A 58 -9.13 11.25 -8.80
CA ASP A 58 -9.41 12.69 -8.81
C ASP A 58 -8.49 13.45 -7.85
N LEU A 59 -7.99 12.79 -6.80
CA LEU A 59 -7.04 13.34 -5.85
C LEU A 59 -5.63 13.53 -6.47
N GLU A 60 -4.86 14.42 -5.86
CA GLU A 60 -3.49 14.77 -6.23
C GLU A 60 -2.51 14.57 -5.06
N GLY A 61 -1.22 14.38 -5.39
CA GLY A 61 -0.15 14.30 -4.40
C GLY A 61 -0.31 13.13 -3.39
N GLN A 62 0.02 13.40 -2.13
CA GLN A 62 0.02 12.38 -1.06
C GLN A 62 -1.38 11.80 -0.80
N GLU A 63 -2.42 12.63 -0.89
CA GLU A 63 -3.81 12.21 -0.64
C GLU A 63 -4.26 11.15 -1.66
N LYS A 64 -3.82 11.29 -2.92
CA LYS A 64 -3.99 10.28 -3.96
C LYS A 64 -3.34 8.96 -3.57
N TYR A 65 -2.12 9.00 -3.05
CA TYR A 65 -1.37 7.80 -2.72
C TYR A 65 -2.00 7.03 -1.57
N GLU A 66 -2.43 7.76 -0.54
CA GLU A 66 -3.14 7.21 0.61
C GLU A 66 -4.48 6.60 0.17
N ALA A 67 -5.27 7.31 -0.64
CA ALA A 67 -6.54 6.80 -1.15
C ALA A 67 -6.38 5.55 -2.03
N LEU A 68 -5.37 5.51 -2.91
CA LEU A 68 -5.08 4.32 -3.72
C LEU A 68 -4.65 3.14 -2.84
N PHE A 69 -3.85 3.38 -1.80
CA PHE A 69 -3.43 2.32 -0.89
C PHE A 69 -4.60 1.76 -0.07
N ASP A 70 -5.49 2.62 0.45
CA ASP A 70 -6.69 2.21 1.21
C ASP A 70 -7.60 1.25 0.39
N LEU A 71 -7.55 1.26 -0.95
CA LEU A 71 -8.28 0.29 -1.80
C LEU A 71 -7.74 -1.14 -1.74
N VAL A 72 -6.49 -1.31 -1.30
CA VAL A 72 -5.76 -2.58 -1.33
C VAL A 72 -5.09 -2.93 -0.01
N ASP A 73 -5.24 -2.11 1.02
CA ASP A 73 -4.57 -2.30 2.33
C ASP A 73 -4.84 -3.71 2.87
N TYR A 74 -6.09 -4.14 2.86
CA TYR A 74 -6.50 -5.47 3.34
C TYR A 74 -5.85 -6.61 2.55
N SER A 75 -5.62 -6.41 1.24
CA SER A 75 -4.97 -7.43 0.40
C SER A 75 -3.47 -7.48 0.65
N LEU A 76 -2.86 -6.37 1.05
CA LEU A 76 -1.42 -6.24 1.25
C LEU A 76 -1.00 -6.42 2.71
N ASP A 77 -1.92 -6.36 3.67
CA ASP A 77 -1.64 -6.42 5.11
C ASP A 77 -0.74 -7.61 5.48
N SER A 78 -1.09 -8.81 5.05
CA SER A 78 -0.30 -10.01 5.36
C SER A 78 1.11 -9.97 4.76
N GLU A 79 1.26 -9.48 3.54
CA GLU A 79 2.56 -9.41 2.85
C GLU A 79 3.47 -8.32 3.47
N ILE A 80 2.88 -7.17 3.79
CA ILE A 80 3.59 -6.08 4.47
C ILE A 80 4.01 -6.52 5.87
N SER A 81 3.11 -7.17 6.61
CA SER A 81 3.38 -7.63 7.95
C SER A 81 4.48 -8.71 7.99
N GLU A 82 4.46 -9.67 7.06
CA GLU A 82 5.52 -10.66 6.92
C GLU A 82 6.87 -9.97 6.64
N TRP A 83 6.91 -9.04 5.68
CA TRP A 83 8.14 -8.31 5.37
C TRP A 83 8.67 -7.49 6.54
N LEU A 84 7.81 -6.76 7.25
CA LEU A 84 8.22 -5.99 8.42
C LEU A 84 8.73 -6.90 9.55
N TYR A 85 8.19 -8.12 9.67
CA TYR A 85 8.65 -9.11 10.65
C TYR A 85 10.03 -9.64 10.26
N GLU A 86 10.24 -9.95 8.98
CA GLU A 86 11.55 -10.36 8.46
C GLU A 86 12.61 -9.27 8.66
N LEU A 87 12.27 -7.99 8.49
CA LEU A 87 13.21 -6.88 8.74
C LEU A 87 13.64 -6.82 10.20
N ASP A 88 12.70 -6.85 11.14
CA ASP A 88 12.97 -6.82 12.58
C ASP A 88 13.83 -8.02 13.04
N ASN A 89 13.65 -9.18 12.40
CA ASN A 89 14.36 -10.41 12.74
C ASN A 89 15.62 -10.67 11.89
N SER A 90 15.98 -9.79 10.94
CA SER A 90 17.17 -9.93 10.10
C SER A 90 18.41 -9.23 10.67
N GLU A 91 18.31 -8.54 11.81
CA GLU A 91 19.43 -7.86 12.49
C GLU A 91 20.21 -8.76 13.49
N ASP A 92 20.17 -10.09 13.34
CA ASP A 92 20.91 -11.07 14.17
C ASP A 92 22.21 -11.58 13.51
#